data_AF-Q9S999-F1
#
_entry.id   AF-Q9S999-F1
#
_cell.length_a   1.000
_cell.length_b   1.000
_cell.length_c   1.000
_cell.angle_alpha   90.00
_cell.angle_beta   90.00
_cell.angle_gamma   90.00
#
_symmetry.space_group_name_H-M   'P 1'
#
loop_
_entity.id
_entity.type
_entity.pdbx_description
1 polymer ?
#
loop_
_entity_poly.entity_id
_entity_poly.type
_entity_poly.pdbx_seq_one_letter_code
_entity_poly.pdbx_strand_id
1 'polypeptide(L)'
;GDAMGMNMVSKGVENVLGYLRNNFPDMDVISISGNYCSDKKATAVNWIDGRGKSVVCEATIKGRVVQSVLDTTVEKLVELNIIKNLAGSAVAGALGGFNAHASNIATALFIATGQDPAQNVESSQCITMLEAVNEGKDLHISVTMPPIEV
;
A
#
# COMPACT_ATOMS: atom_id res chain seq x y z
N GLY A 1 -12.75 5.16 14.15
CA GLY A 1 -12.79 4.05 15.11
C GLY A 1 -11.64 3.12 14.82
N ASP A 2 -11.54 2.03 15.58
CA ASP A 2 -10.39 1.10 15.53
C ASP A 2 -10.73 -0.22 14.82
N ALA A 3 -11.93 -0.34 14.25
CA ALA A 3 -12.25 -1.41 13.33
C ALA A 3 -11.82 -1.00 11.92
N MET A 4 -11.32 -1.95 11.12
CA MET A 4 -11.08 -1.78 9.68
C MET A 4 -12.31 -1.18 8.96
N GLY A 5 -13.52 -1.58 9.38
CA GLY A 5 -14.72 -0.78 9.16
C GLY A 5 -15.59 -1.15 7.96
N MET A 6 -15.26 -2.18 7.18
CA MET A 6 -16.03 -2.59 6.00
C MET A 6 -17.54 -2.74 6.26
N ASN A 7 -17.94 -3.45 7.32
CA ASN A 7 -19.36 -3.63 7.65
C ASN A 7 -20.04 -2.32 8.07
N MET A 8 -19.32 -1.45 8.78
CA MET A 8 -19.83 -0.14 9.20
C MET A 8 -20.09 0.75 7.97
N VAL A 9 -19.14 0.77 7.03
CA VAL A 9 -19.24 1.53 5.79
C VAL A 9 -20.39 1.01 4.92
N SER A 10 -20.50 -0.31 4.73
CA SER A 10 -21.59 -0.92 3.94
C SER A 10 -22.97 -0.56 4.48
N LYS A 11 -23.15 -0.59 5.81
CA LYS A 11 -24.41 -0.18 6.45
C LYS A 11 -24.70 1.31 6.26
N GLY A 12 -23.67 2.15 6.31
CA GLY A 12 -23.79 3.58 6.00
C GLY A 12 -24.24 3.82 4.55
N VAL A 13 -23.61 3.13 3.59
CA VAL A 13 -23.93 3.22 2.16
C VAL A 13 -25.37 2.75 1.90
N GLU A 14 -25.83 1.66 2.51
CA GLU A 14 -27.21 1.18 2.37
C GLU A 14 -28.23 2.26 2.79
N ASN A 15 -28.01 2.92 3.93
CA ASN A 15 -28.88 4.01 4.39
C ASN A 15 -28.85 5.22 3.43
N VAL A 16 -27.67 5.59 2.92
CA VAL A 16 -27.53 6.69 1.96
C VAL A 16 -28.25 6.37 0.65
N LEU A 17 -28.11 5.16 0.13
CA LEU A 17 -28.82 4.71 -1.06
C LEU A 17 -30.34 4.72 -0.85
N GLY A 18 -30.81 4.31 0.32
CA GLY A 18 -32.22 4.42 0.72
C GLY A 18 -32.72 5.87 0.72
N TYR A 19 -31.92 6.80 1.23
CA TYR A 19 -32.23 8.23 1.19
C TYR A 19 -32.25 8.79 -0.25
N LEU A 20 -31.30 8.40 -1.09
CA LEU A 20 -31.20 8.86 -2.47
C LEU A 20 -32.41 8.41 -3.31
N ARG A 21 -32.94 7.21 -3.09
CA ARG A 21 -34.15 6.72 -3.76
C ARG A 21 -35.38 7.60 -3.52
N ASN A 22 -35.44 8.33 -2.40
CA ASN A 22 -36.54 9.27 -2.16
C ASN A 22 -36.49 10.49 -3.11
N ASN A 23 -35.29 10.87 -3.56
CA ASN A 23 -35.07 12.00 -4.46
C ASN A 23 -35.00 11.57 -5.93
N PHE A 24 -34.56 10.34 -6.18
CA PHE A 24 -34.42 9.73 -7.51
C PHE A 24 -35.19 8.39 -7.53
N PRO A 25 -36.52 8.42 -7.65
CA PRO A 25 -37.35 7.22 -7.55
C PRO A 25 -37.18 6.25 -8.72
N ASP A 26 -36.60 6.71 -9.83
CA ASP A 26 -36.22 5.92 -11.00
C ASP A 26 -34.81 5.28 -10.87
N MET A 27 -34.06 5.58 -9.81
CA MET A 27 -32.75 4.98 -9.56
C MET A 27 -32.87 3.52 -9.14
N ASP A 28 -32.27 2.63 -9.92
CA ASP A 28 -32.11 1.22 -9.57
C ASP A 28 -30.74 0.95 -8.94
N VAL A 29 -30.72 0.21 -7.82
CA VAL A 29 -29.48 -0.16 -7.11
C VAL A 29 -29.20 -1.61 -7.41
N ILE A 30 -28.24 -1.85 -8.30
CA ILE A 30 -27.87 -3.20 -8.74
C ILE A 30 -27.00 -3.91 -7.70
N SER A 31 -26.09 -3.18 -7.05
CA SER A 31 -25.20 -3.70 -6.01
C SER A 31 -24.72 -2.57 -5.10
N ILE A 32 -24.50 -2.88 -3.82
CA ILE A 32 -23.84 -1.96 -2.87
C ILE A 32 -22.36 -1.81 -3.20
N SER A 33 -21.73 -2.85 -3.77
CA SER A 33 -20.34 -2.84 -4.21
C SER A 33 -20.25 -3.03 -5.71
N GLY A 34 -19.90 -1.97 -6.42
CA GLY A 34 -19.62 -1.96 -7.86
C GLY A 34 -18.15 -2.20 -8.20
N ASN A 35 -17.36 -2.78 -7.28
CA ASN A 35 -15.89 -2.90 -7.37
C ASN A 35 -15.11 -1.59 -7.49
N TYR A 36 -15.75 -0.44 -7.31
CA TYR A 36 -15.09 0.87 -7.23
C TYR A 36 -14.51 1.16 -5.83
N CYS A 37 -14.67 0.25 -4.87
CA CYS A 37 -14.11 0.41 -3.52
C CYS A 37 -12.57 0.51 -3.47
N SER A 38 -11.73 -0.35 -4.08
CA SER A 38 -11.94 -1.73 -4.54
C SER A 38 -11.41 -2.72 -3.49
N ASP A 39 -12.24 -3.68 -3.08
CA ASP A 39 -11.91 -4.64 -2.01
C ASP A 39 -11.31 -5.94 -2.53
N LYS A 40 -10.12 -6.34 -2.06
CA LYS A 40 -9.43 -7.59 -2.40
C LYS A 40 -9.05 -7.70 -3.87
N LYS A 41 -8.84 -6.55 -4.53
CA LYS A 41 -8.44 -6.43 -5.95
C LYS A 41 -7.39 -5.34 -6.10
N ALA A 42 -6.36 -5.63 -6.89
CA ALA A 42 -5.35 -4.64 -7.26
C ALA A 42 -5.98 -3.58 -8.18
N THR A 43 -6.10 -2.35 -7.70
CA THR A 43 -6.70 -1.24 -8.47
C THR A 43 -5.93 0.06 -8.31
N ALA A 44 -6.03 0.91 -9.33
CA ALA A 44 -5.36 2.21 -9.36
C ALA A 44 -6.02 3.22 -8.42
N VAL A 45 -7.32 3.10 -8.20
CA VAL A 45 -8.09 3.94 -7.27
C VAL A 45 -7.50 3.83 -5.86
N ASN A 46 -7.30 2.60 -5.35
CA ASN A 46 -6.68 2.39 -4.03
C ASN A 46 -5.25 2.97 -3.95
N TRP A 47 -4.49 2.91 -5.05
CA TRP A 47 -3.13 3.45 -5.10
C TRP A 47 -3.08 4.97 -5.06
N ILE A 48 -3.98 5.62 -5.84
CA ILE A 48 -3.98 7.08 -6.05
C ILE A 48 -4.72 7.78 -4.92
N ASP A 49 -5.93 7.32 -4.58
CA ASP A 49 -6.81 7.98 -3.61
C ASP A 49 -6.62 7.43 -2.18
N GLY A 50 -5.93 6.30 -2.04
CA GLY A 50 -5.78 5.59 -0.76
C GLY A 50 -7.03 4.80 -0.37
N ARG A 51 -6.86 3.89 0.60
CA ARG A 51 -7.98 3.13 1.21
C ARG A 51 -7.59 2.63 2.59
N GLY A 52 -8.40 2.89 3.61
CA GLY A 52 -8.00 2.59 4.99
C GLY A 52 -6.98 3.63 5.50
N LYS A 53 -5.73 3.23 5.71
CA LYS A 53 -4.65 4.07 6.23
C LYS A 53 -3.56 4.29 5.17
N SER A 54 -3.27 5.56 4.88
CA SER A 54 -2.11 5.96 4.08
C SER A 54 -0.94 6.27 5.01
N VAL A 55 0.16 5.52 4.89
CA VAL A 55 1.30 5.62 5.81
C VAL A 55 2.60 5.81 5.04
N VAL A 56 3.49 6.63 5.60
CA VAL A 56 4.89 6.75 5.18
C VAL A 56 5.80 6.47 6.38
N CYS A 57 6.91 5.78 6.14
CA CYS A 57 7.97 5.54 7.14
C CYS A 57 9.33 5.76 6.49
N GLU A 58 10.24 6.41 7.21
CA GLU A 58 11.59 6.70 6.73
C GLU A 58 12.65 6.46 7.81
N ALA A 59 13.88 6.18 7.37
CA ALA A 59 15.04 6.05 8.24
C ALA A 59 16.35 6.36 7.50
N THR A 60 17.36 6.82 8.25
CA THR A 60 18.73 6.96 7.75
C THR A 60 19.62 5.90 8.39
N ILE A 61 20.21 5.03 7.56
CA ILE A 61 21.11 3.95 7.96
C ILE A 61 22.55 4.39 7.69
N LYS A 62 23.37 4.40 8.75
CA LYS A 62 24.78 4.77 8.63
C LYS A 62 25.54 3.81 7.69
N GLY A 63 26.44 4.31 6.85
CA GLY A 63 27.20 3.47 5.90
C GLY A 63 27.93 2.31 6.55
N ARG A 64 28.48 2.52 7.76
CA ARG A 64 29.12 1.44 8.54
C ARG A 64 28.15 0.29 8.86
N VAL A 65 26.87 0.58 9.10
CA VAL A 65 25.84 -0.41 9.39
C VAL A 65 25.43 -1.12 8.10
N VAL A 66 25.31 -0.37 6.99
CA VAL A 66 25.07 -0.97 5.66
C VAL A 66 26.18 -1.98 5.33
N GLN A 67 27.44 -1.61 5.54
CA GLN A 67 28.57 -2.49 5.24
C GLN A 67 28.71 -3.68 6.20
N SER A 68 28.55 -3.46 7.51
CA SER A 68 28.79 -4.51 8.51
C SER A 68 27.61 -5.44 8.77
N VAL A 69 26.38 -4.98 8.53
CA VAL A 69 25.16 -5.75 8.82
C VAL A 69 24.46 -6.21 7.55
N LEU A 70 24.37 -5.35 6.53
CA LEU A 70 23.70 -5.68 5.26
C LEU A 70 24.67 -6.25 4.21
N ASP A 71 25.97 -6.30 4.54
CA ASP A 71 27.05 -6.83 3.71
C ASP A 71 27.06 -6.26 2.28
N THR A 72 26.83 -4.96 2.17
CA THR A 72 26.75 -4.25 0.89
C THR A 72 27.14 -2.79 1.05
N THR A 73 27.10 -2.04 -0.04
CA THR A 73 27.41 -0.60 -0.09
C THR A 73 26.15 0.21 -0.37
N VAL A 74 26.11 1.47 0.08
CA VAL A 74 25.01 2.41 -0.19
C VAL A 74 24.72 2.52 -1.69
N GLU A 75 25.77 2.69 -2.50
CA GLU A 75 25.70 2.85 -3.96
C GLU A 75 24.98 1.67 -4.64
N LYS A 76 25.42 0.43 -4.35
CA LYS A 76 24.78 -0.79 -4.86
C LYS A 76 23.31 -0.92 -4.47
N LEU A 77 22.93 -0.52 -3.26
CA LEU A 77 21.52 -0.57 -2.83
C LEU A 77 20.66 0.43 -3.58
N VAL A 78 21.14 1.67 -3.73
CA VAL A 78 20.43 2.70 -4.49
C VAL A 78 20.27 2.29 -5.95
N GLU A 79 21.34 1.80 -6.59
CA GLU A 79 21.30 1.28 -7.96
C GLU A 79 20.31 0.11 -8.10
N LEU A 80 20.37 -0.86 -7.18
CA LEU A 80 19.44 -1.99 -7.16
C LEU A 80 17.99 -1.52 -7.02
N ASN A 81 17.70 -0.54 -6.16
CA ASN A 81 16.34 -0.02 -5.98
C ASN A 81 15.80 0.60 -7.28
N ILE A 82 16.62 1.41 -7.95
CA ILE A 82 16.25 2.03 -9.23
C ILE A 82 15.97 0.96 -10.29
N ILE A 83 16.87 -0.01 -10.46
CA ILE A 83 16.73 -1.04 -11.49
C ILE A 83 15.57 -1.98 -11.18
N LYS A 84 15.43 -2.42 -9.93
CA LYS A 84 14.51 -3.50 -9.54
C LYS A 84 13.13 -2.97 -9.17
N ASN A 85 13.05 -2.06 -8.20
CA ASN A 85 11.77 -1.61 -7.64
C ASN A 85 11.10 -0.55 -8.52
N LEU A 86 11.86 0.26 -9.25
CA LEU A 86 11.32 1.31 -10.10
C LEU A 86 11.24 0.87 -11.56
N ALA A 87 12.38 0.78 -12.25
CA ALA A 87 12.43 0.47 -13.67
C ALA A 87 11.86 -0.92 -13.99
N GLY A 88 12.25 -1.94 -13.23
CA GLY A 88 11.76 -3.31 -13.38
C GLY A 88 10.25 -3.41 -13.21
N SER A 89 9.71 -2.84 -12.12
CA SER A 89 8.26 -2.80 -11.88
C SER A 89 7.51 -2.00 -12.95
N ALA A 90 8.09 -0.89 -13.45
CA ALA A 90 7.50 -0.11 -14.53
C ALA A 90 7.41 -0.92 -15.84
N VAL A 91 8.48 -1.63 -16.22
CA VAL A 91 8.48 -2.50 -17.40
C VAL A 91 7.50 -3.66 -17.25
N ALA A 92 7.37 -4.20 -16.03
CA ALA A 92 6.43 -5.27 -15.73
C ALA A 92 4.95 -4.82 -15.70
N GLY A 93 4.66 -3.52 -15.79
CA GLY A 93 3.31 -2.98 -15.67
C GLY A 93 2.72 -3.16 -14.27
N ALA A 94 3.56 -3.14 -13.23
CA ALA A 94 3.12 -3.31 -11.85
C ALA A 94 2.26 -2.12 -11.39
N LEU A 95 1.14 -2.41 -10.73
CA LEU A 95 0.23 -1.41 -10.17
C LEU A 95 0.43 -1.32 -8.65
N GLY A 96 1.08 -0.25 -8.18
CA GLY A 96 1.43 -0.07 -6.76
C GLY A 96 2.51 -1.04 -6.24
N GLY A 97 3.12 -1.85 -7.10
CA GLY A 97 4.12 -2.86 -6.77
C GLY A 97 5.57 -2.38 -6.92
N PHE A 98 5.91 -1.19 -6.42
CA PHE A 98 7.24 -0.59 -6.56
C PHE A 98 8.13 -0.89 -5.35
N ASN A 99 8.17 -2.15 -4.94
CA ASN A 99 8.83 -2.62 -3.73
C ASN A 99 9.41 -4.03 -3.92
N ALA A 100 10.16 -4.53 -2.93
CA ALA A 100 10.74 -5.86 -3.02
C ALA A 100 9.79 -6.98 -2.60
N HIS A 101 9.21 -6.87 -1.40
CA HIS A 101 8.40 -7.94 -0.81
C HIS A 101 7.49 -7.39 0.32
N ALA A 102 6.88 -6.22 0.15
CA ALA A 102 6.00 -5.63 1.16
C ALA A 102 4.87 -6.61 1.57
N SER A 103 4.36 -7.36 0.60
CA SER A 103 3.38 -8.44 0.77
C SER A 103 3.78 -9.49 1.80
N ASN A 104 5.06 -9.87 1.90
CA ASN A 104 5.52 -10.86 2.87
C ASN A 104 5.36 -10.34 4.31
N ILE A 105 5.76 -9.09 4.56
CA ILE A 105 5.65 -8.48 5.89
C ILE A 105 4.18 -8.23 6.26
N ALA A 106 3.41 -7.66 5.32
CA ALA A 106 2.00 -7.37 5.52
C ALA A 106 1.21 -8.66 5.84
N THR A 107 1.39 -9.73 5.04
CA THR A 107 0.72 -11.01 5.27
C THR A 107 1.08 -11.61 6.63
N ALA A 108 2.36 -11.60 7.01
CA ALA A 108 2.80 -12.15 8.29
C ALA A 108 2.16 -11.42 9.47
N LEU A 109 2.14 -10.08 9.44
CA LEU A 109 1.51 -9.27 10.47
C LEU A 109 -0.01 -9.45 10.48
N PHE A 110 -0.65 -9.52 9.31
CA PHE A 110 -2.10 -9.70 9.19
C PHE A 110 -2.53 -11.01 9.84
N ILE A 111 -1.86 -12.12 9.53
CA ILE A 111 -2.14 -13.42 10.14
C ILE A 111 -1.85 -13.38 11.64
N ALA A 112 -0.71 -12.82 12.06
CA ALA A 112 -0.32 -12.79 13.47
C ALA A 112 -1.24 -11.93 14.35
N THR A 113 -1.86 -10.90 13.77
CA THR A 113 -2.71 -9.93 14.50
C THR A 113 -4.21 -10.09 14.22
N GLY A 114 -4.62 -11.15 13.52
CA GLY A 114 -6.02 -11.48 13.27
C GLY A 114 -6.74 -10.57 12.26
N GLN A 115 -6.00 -9.98 11.31
CA GLN A 115 -6.55 -9.21 10.20
C GLN A 115 -7.08 -10.15 9.09
N ASP A 116 -7.70 -9.58 8.06
CA ASP A 116 -8.13 -10.32 6.86
C ASP A 116 -6.95 -10.50 5.88
N PRO A 117 -6.38 -11.71 5.73
CA PRO A 117 -5.21 -11.91 4.88
C PRO A 117 -5.47 -11.69 3.40
N ALA A 118 -6.73 -11.72 2.95
CA ALA A 118 -7.07 -11.46 1.55
C ALA A 118 -6.89 -9.99 1.17
N GLN A 119 -6.98 -9.07 2.14
CA GLN A 119 -6.73 -7.63 1.93
C GLN A 119 -5.25 -7.30 1.69
N ASN A 120 -4.35 -8.29 1.78
CA ASN A 120 -2.97 -8.15 1.38
C ASN A 120 -2.82 -7.75 -0.11
N VAL A 121 -3.80 -8.05 -0.97
CA VAL A 121 -3.78 -7.67 -2.39
C VAL A 121 -3.62 -6.15 -2.55
N GLU A 122 -4.34 -5.36 -1.75
CA GLU A 122 -4.26 -3.90 -1.74
C GLU A 122 -3.28 -3.40 -0.67
N SER A 123 -3.30 -3.97 0.54
CA SER A 123 -2.50 -3.48 1.66
C SER A 123 -0.98 -3.63 1.46
N SER A 124 -0.55 -4.44 0.48
CA SER A 124 0.86 -4.57 0.10
C SER A 124 1.31 -3.62 -1.00
N GLN A 125 0.42 -2.77 -1.52
CA GLN A 125 0.81 -1.69 -2.43
C GLN A 125 1.78 -0.75 -1.69
N CYS A 126 2.97 -0.63 -2.24
CA CYS A 126 4.10 0.04 -1.60
C CYS A 126 5.08 0.53 -2.65
N ILE A 127 5.58 1.75 -2.45
CA ILE A 127 6.77 2.26 -3.14
C ILE A 127 7.92 2.39 -2.16
N THR A 128 9.08 1.83 -2.51
CA THR A 128 10.33 1.92 -1.75
C THR A 128 11.29 2.86 -2.47
N MET A 129 11.75 3.89 -1.77
CA MET A 129 12.72 4.85 -2.28
C MET A 129 13.99 4.76 -1.45
N LEU A 130 15.14 4.71 -2.14
CA LEU A 130 16.48 4.71 -1.55
C LEU A 130 17.29 5.87 -2.12
N GLU A 131 17.93 6.62 -1.24
CA GLU A 131 18.77 7.76 -1.60
C GLU A 131 20.08 7.72 -0.84
N ALA A 132 21.17 8.09 -1.52
CA ALA A 132 22.46 8.28 -0.88
C ALA A 132 22.51 9.68 -0.25
N VAL A 133 22.73 9.76 1.06
CA VAL A 133 22.76 11.02 1.81
C VAL A 133 24.12 11.20 2.49
N ASN A 134 24.36 12.40 3.06
CA ASN A 134 25.63 12.73 3.71
C ASN A 134 26.85 12.49 2.81
N GLU A 135 26.83 13.07 1.61
CA GLU A 135 27.88 12.90 0.59
C GLU A 135 28.06 11.44 0.14
N GLY A 136 26.97 10.67 0.14
CA GLY A 136 26.95 9.27 -0.28
C GLY A 136 27.39 8.27 0.79
N LYS A 137 27.67 8.73 2.02
CA LYS A 137 28.16 7.88 3.10
C LYS A 137 27.05 7.08 3.77
N ASP A 138 25.83 7.60 3.80
CA ASP A 138 24.70 6.98 4.50
C ASP A 138 23.54 6.73 3.52
N LEU A 139 22.69 5.78 3.88
CA LEU A 139 21.51 5.41 3.09
C LEU A 139 20.26 5.98 3.75
N HIS A 140 19.52 6.83 3.05
CA HIS A 140 18.14 7.13 3.40
C HIS A 140 17.22 6.14 2.70
N ILE A 141 16.25 5.60 3.45
CA ILE A 141 15.23 4.69 2.96
C ILE A 141 13.87 5.23 3.38
N SER A 142 12.90 5.16 2.46
CA SER A 142 11.50 5.36 2.78
C SER A 142 10.61 4.32 2.11
N VAL A 143 9.48 4.05 2.76
CA VAL A 143 8.38 3.25 2.24
C VAL A 143 7.09 4.03 2.35
N THR A 144 6.31 4.07 1.29
CA THR A 144 4.97 4.69 1.27
C THR A 144 3.94 3.64 0.88
N MET A 145 2.94 3.47 1.73
CA MET A 145 1.88 2.46 1.61
C MET A 145 0.51 3.16 1.70
N PRO A 146 -0.10 3.53 0.56
CA PRO A 146 -1.33 4.31 0.55
C PRO A 146 -2.60 3.55 1.01
N PRO A 147 -2.78 2.24 0.74
CA PRO A 147 -4.05 1.58 1.07
C PRO A 147 -3.92 0.44 2.10
N ILE A 148 -3.40 0.71 3.30
CA ILE A 148 -3.34 -0.31 4.36
C ILE A 148 -4.71 -0.45 5.03
N GLU A 149 -5.30 -1.63 4.95
CA GLU A 149 -6.58 -1.94 5.60
C GLU A 149 -6.39 -2.65 6.94
N VAL A 150 -6.45 -1.86 8.02
CA VAL A 150 -6.36 -2.29 9.42
C VAL A 150 -7.26 -1.43 10.31
#